data_AF-A0A1Q9R7P8-F1
#
_entry.id   AF-A0A1Q9R7P8-F1
#
_cell.length_a   1.000
_cell.length_b   1.000
_cell.length_c   1.000
_cell.angle_alpha   90.00
_cell.angle_beta   90.00
_cell.angle_gamma   90.00
#
_symmetry.space_group_name_H-M   'P 1'
#
loop_
_entity.id
_entity.type
_entity.pdbx_description
1 polymer ?
#
loop_
_entity_poly.entity_id
_entity_poly.type
_entity_poly.pdbx_seq_one_letter_code
_entity_poly.pdbx_strand_id
1 'polypeptide(L)'
;MTMNTLSVSLLLGVALLVIAAQAPAQMSPAPPTTPALAFPPDEVAGYITAYDADERYCYIPVPTAGSGVTRVYDFLAGNAGCHDLNDKAQSVAFEDLPSATEILLTDNPTCSTTGSDVAVGKFWIKLKTTRKVTITDIMQLPYFFRFTKNTLIKPGLLLVDNYLKGDSTDALNALSCIRITTSRATLPKPTVPVHQIDENTQWVNWDDGFTFHCGGNRVLLGRAHFGDEEDPNEFRCGTPMQGETAITMRNHKTAARHEFNHYFVCPANTVMTGHEHDGDERGETRYTCAEAWAGNTPLYVLPDDYRTASLEENHHRFACGDGKALIGRAHWHDEKGETWYQCGTVYQQSPP
;
A
#
# COMPACT_ATOMS: atom_id res chain seq x y z
N MET A 1 83.41 -40.34 21.52
CA MET A 1 83.33 -39.59 22.80
C MET A 1 83.14 -38.13 22.43
N THR A 2 81.89 -37.69 22.24
CA THR A 2 80.95 -37.11 23.23
C THR A 2 81.36 -35.73 23.75
N MET A 3 80.36 -34.85 23.71
CA MET A 3 80.17 -33.55 24.39
C MET A 3 80.62 -32.33 23.55
N ASN A 4 79.71 -31.61 22.88
CA ASN A 4 78.72 -30.63 23.39
C ASN A 4 79.32 -29.60 24.35
N THR A 5 79.30 -28.32 23.97
CA THR A 5 78.43 -27.29 24.59
C THR A 5 78.50 -25.93 23.87
N LEU A 6 77.30 -25.46 23.50
CA LEU A 6 76.74 -24.10 23.50
C LEU A 6 77.59 -22.90 23.04
N SER A 7 77.27 -22.40 21.83
CA SER A 7 77.31 -20.96 21.52
C SER A 7 75.93 -20.36 21.69
N VAL A 8 75.84 -19.39 22.61
CA VAL A 8 74.71 -18.46 22.74
C VAL A 8 74.86 -17.42 21.62
N SER A 9 73.81 -17.22 20.82
CA SER A 9 73.73 -16.07 19.92
C SER A 9 72.31 -15.52 19.92
N LEU A 10 72.28 -14.22 20.16
CA LEU A 10 71.14 -13.36 20.46
C LEU A 10 70.19 -13.30 19.26
N LEU A 11 68.97 -13.84 19.40
CA LEU A 11 67.89 -13.66 18.43
C LEU A 11 67.28 -12.26 18.62
N LEU A 12 67.60 -11.34 17.72
CA LEU A 12 66.85 -10.11 17.52
C LEU A 12 65.56 -10.45 16.75
N GLY A 13 64.49 -10.74 17.49
CA GLY A 13 63.15 -10.89 16.94
C GLY A 13 62.56 -9.52 16.60
N VAL A 14 62.58 -9.14 15.33
CA VAL A 14 61.73 -8.04 14.82
C VAL A 14 60.32 -8.60 14.69
N ALA A 15 59.47 -8.32 15.68
CA ALA A 15 58.04 -8.57 15.59
C ALA A 15 57.41 -7.52 14.67
N LEU A 16 57.10 -7.90 13.42
CA LEU A 16 56.18 -7.14 12.58
C LEU A 16 54.78 -7.30 13.17
N LEU A 17 54.28 -6.27 13.86
CA LEU A 17 52.86 -6.13 14.13
C LEU A 17 52.15 -5.84 12.79
N VAL A 18 51.51 -6.86 12.22
CA VAL A 18 50.48 -6.66 11.21
C VAL A 18 49.22 -6.21 11.95
N ILE A 19 49.01 -4.89 12.02
CA ILE A 19 47.73 -4.34 12.42
C ILE A 19 46.78 -4.54 11.24
N ALA A 20 45.96 -5.58 11.30
CA ALA A 20 44.81 -5.71 10.42
C ALA A 20 43.83 -4.59 10.78
N ALA A 21 43.87 -3.49 10.03
CA ALA A 21 42.83 -2.48 10.07
C ALA A 21 41.54 -3.14 9.57
N GLN A 22 40.67 -3.52 10.50
CA GLN A 22 39.29 -3.85 10.15
C GLN A 22 38.67 -2.59 9.55
N ALA A 23 38.29 -2.66 8.28
CA ALA A 23 37.44 -1.66 7.68
C ALA A 23 36.19 -1.51 8.55
N PRO A 24 35.78 -0.29 8.91
CA PRO A 24 34.55 -0.11 9.67
C PRO A 24 33.41 -0.70 8.85
N ALA A 25 32.59 -1.54 9.49
CA ALA A 25 31.34 -1.99 8.91
C ALA A 25 30.57 -0.74 8.47
N GLN A 26 30.25 -0.63 7.18
CA GLN A 26 29.32 0.38 6.69
C GLN A 26 27.99 0.12 7.38
N MET A 27 27.70 0.87 8.45
CA MET A 27 26.36 0.96 9.00
C MET A 27 25.51 1.61 7.91
N SER A 28 24.42 0.93 7.50
CA SER A 28 23.37 1.56 6.72
C SER A 28 22.95 2.86 7.42
N PRO A 29 22.76 3.96 6.68
CA PRO A 29 22.26 5.19 7.28
C PRO A 29 20.91 4.90 7.95
N ALA A 30 20.78 5.33 9.21
CA ALA A 30 19.49 5.28 9.90
C ALA A 30 18.47 6.13 9.12
N PRO A 31 17.21 5.68 8.99
CA PRO A 31 16.21 6.43 8.25
C PRO A 31 16.04 7.84 8.87
N PRO A 32 16.07 8.91 8.05
CA PRO A 32 15.91 10.27 8.55
C PRO A 32 14.48 10.49 9.04
N THR A 33 14.36 11.25 10.14
CA THR A 33 13.11 11.76 10.68
C THR A 33 12.58 12.92 9.82
N THR A 34 12.10 12.61 8.62
CA THR A 34 11.21 13.48 7.85
C THR A 34 9.78 13.09 8.23
N PRO A 35 8.81 14.01 8.38
CA PRO A 35 7.42 13.63 8.68
C PRO A 35 6.76 13.03 7.43
N ALA A 36 7.22 11.85 7.02
CA ALA A 36 6.42 10.92 6.23
C ALA A 36 5.29 10.45 7.15
N LEU A 37 4.08 10.32 6.59
CA LEU A 37 2.91 9.73 7.26
C LEU A 37 3.37 8.63 8.22
N ALA A 38 3.11 8.82 9.53
CA ALA A 38 3.46 7.84 10.54
C ALA A 38 2.60 6.59 10.32
N PHE A 39 3.09 5.65 9.50
CA PHE A 39 2.51 4.33 9.39
C PHE A 39 2.66 3.63 10.74
N PRO A 40 1.65 2.86 11.19
CA PRO A 40 1.85 1.97 12.32
C PRO A 40 3.05 1.07 11.99
N PRO A 41 4.08 1.00 12.85
CA PRO A 41 5.29 0.23 12.56
C PRO A 41 5.00 -1.25 12.29
N ASP A 42 3.88 -1.77 12.80
CA ASP A 42 3.44 -3.16 12.63
C ASP A 42 2.91 -3.47 11.21
N GLU A 43 2.72 -2.46 10.35
CA GLU A 43 2.20 -2.63 8.98
C GLU A 43 3.28 -2.61 7.89
N VAL A 44 4.55 -2.40 8.24
CA VAL A 44 5.66 -2.28 7.27
C VAL A 44 6.56 -3.51 7.31
N ALA A 45 6.70 -4.22 6.18
CA ALA A 45 7.60 -5.38 6.06
C ALA A 45 8.95 -5.06 5.41
N GLY A 46 9.05 -3.97 4.67
CA GLY A 46 10.26 -3.58 3.95
C GLY A 46 10.09 -2.24 3.25
N TYR A 47 11.07 -1.88 2.41
CA TYR A 47 11.11 -0.58 1.75
C TYR A 47 11.53 -0.70 0.28
N ILE A 48 10.95 0.17 -0.54
CA ILE A 48 11.48 0.51 -1.86
C ILE A 48 12.10 1.89 -1.73
N THR A 49 13.35 2.05 -2.15
CA THR A 49 14.02 3.35 -2.15
C THR A 49 14.13 3.84 -3.58
N ALA A 50 13.59 5.02 -3.88
CA ALA A 50 13.76 5.67 -5.18
C ALA A 50 14.88 6.73 -5.09
N TYR A 51 15.69 6.86 -6.14
CA TYR A 51 16.83 7.78 -6.21
C TYR A 51 16.80 8.62 -7.48
N ASP A 52 17.17 9.90 -7.40
CA ASP A 52 17.47 10.73 -8.56
C ASP A 52 18.96 10.65 -8.99
N ALA A 53 19.39 11.56 -9.86
CA ALA A 53 20.78 11.66 -10.32
C ALA A 53 21.76 12.24 -9.30
N ASP A 54 21.27 12.96 -8.29
CA ASP A 54 22.07 13.58 -7.23
C ASP A 54 22.10 12.70 -5.97
N GLU A 55 21.67 11.44 -6.09
CA GLU A 55 21.52 10.48 -4.98
C GLU A 55 20.53 10.94 -3.89
N ARG A 56 19.68 11.93 -4.17
CA ARG A 56 18.54 12.21 -3.29
C ARG A 56 17.56 11.07 -3.38
N TYR A 57 16.98 10.71 -2.23
CA TYR A 57 16.17 9.52 -2.12
C TYR A 57 14.90 9.72 -1.30
N CYS A 58 13.94 8.83 -1.50
CA CYS A 58 12.77 8.67 -0.64
C CYS A 58 12.53 7.19 -0.33
N TYR A 59 12.00 6.93 0.87
CA TYR A 59 11.63 5.58 1.30
C TYR A 59 10.13 5.35 1.12
N ILE A 60 9.80 4.24 0.49
CA ILE A 60 8.43 3.86 0.17
C ILE A 60 8.12 2.56 0.93
N PRO A 61 7.30 2.62 1.98
CA PRO A 61 7.04 1.46 2.83
C PRO A 61 6.24 0.39 2.09
N VAL A 62 6.61 -0.86 2.30
CA VAL A 62 5.94 -2.02 1.71
C VAL A 62 5.10 -2.69 2.78
N PRO A 63 3.79 -2.92 2.53
CA PRO A 63 2.93 -3.59 3.50
C PRO A 63 3.42 -4.99 3.88
N THR A 64 2.93 -5.53 5.00
CA THR A 64 3.23 -6.91 5.39
C THR A 64 2.68 -7.94 4.41
N ALA A 65 3.41 -9.08 4.29
CA ALA A 65 2.92 -10.24 3.58
C ALA A 65 1.58 -10.71 4.15
N GLY A 66 0.71 -11.21 3.29
CA GLY A 66 -0.59 -11.73 3.70
C GLY A 66 -1.69 -10.68 3.80
N SER A 67 -1.35 -9.38 3.87
CA SER A 67 -2.33 -8.30 4.06
C SER A 67 -3.27 -8.11 2.87
N GLY A 68 -2.86 -8.51 1.65
CA GLY A 68 -3.63 -8.26 0.43
C GLY A 68 -3.82 -6.77 0.11
N VAL A 69 -3.09 -5.89 0.79
CA VAL A 69 -3.22 -4.44 0.64
C VAL A 69 -2.53 -3.99 -0.65
N THR A 70 -3.21 -3.12 -1.39
CA THR A 70 -2.64 -2.33 -2.48
C THR A 70 -2.44 -0.89 -2.02
N ARG A 71 -1.20 -0.39 -2.11
CA ARG A 71 -0.84 1.02 -1.87
C ARG A 71 -0.37 1.65 -3.16
N VAL A 72 -0.74 2.92 -3.35
CA VAL A 72 -0.31 3.74 -4.48
C VAL A 72 0.43 4.94 -3.91
N TYR A 73 1.65 5.15 -4.38
CA TYR A 73 2.54 6.23 -4.00
C TYR A 73 2.75 7.12 -5.21
N ASP A 74 1.89 8.12 -5.33
CA ASP A 74 2.01 9.18 -6.33
C ASP A 74 3.03 10.22 -5.85
N PHE A 75 3.98 10.58 -6.71
CA PHE A 75 5.02 11.54 -6.39
C PHE A 75 4.53 12.98 -6.63
N LEU A 76 3.48 13.23 -7.42
CA LEU A 76 2.92 14.58 -7.57
C LEU A 76 2.14 15.05 -6.34
N ALA A 77 1.35 14.17 -5.72
CA ALA A 77 0.42 14.55 -4.66
C ALA A 77 1.05 14.81 -3.28
N GLY A 78 2.37 14.77 -3.10
CA GLY A 78 3.02 15.03 -1.80
C GLY A 78 2.93 13.89 -0.77
N ASN A 79 1.92 13.03 -0.89
CA ASN A 79 1.53 12.04 0.12
C ASN A 79 2.56 10.93 0.40
N ALA A 80 3.52 10.70 -0.50
CA ALA A 80 4.52 9.64 -0.35
C ALA A 80 5.84 10.10 0.29
N GLY A 81 6.02 11.40 0.58
CA GLY A 81 7.34 11.95 0.95
C GLY A 81 8.37 11.88 -0.20
N CYS A 82 7.93 11.52 -1.41
CA CYS A 82 8.74 11.40 -2.62
C CYS A 82 8.51 12.55 -3.61
N HIS A 83 7.85 13.63 -3.18
CA HIS A 83 7.44 14.70 -4.08
C HIS A 83 8.58 15.38 -4.81
N ASP A 84 9.69 15.58 -4.11
CA ASP A 84 10.87 16.21 -4.70
C ASP A 84 11.53 15.36 -5.79
N LEU A 85 11.15 14.07 -5.87
CA LEU A 85 11.62 13.10 -6.85
C LEU A 85 10.66 12.85 -8.01
N ASN A 86 9.48 13.49 -8.05
CA ASN A 86 8.58 13.39 -9.19
C ASN A 86 9.30 13.85 -10.47
N ASP A 87 9.25 13.05 -11.53
CA ASP A 87 9.97 13.28 -12.80
C ASP A 87 11.50 13.52 -12.60
N LYS A 88 12.07 12.93 -11.54
CA LYS A 88 13.52 12.98 -11.26
C LYS A 88 14.08 11.66 -10.79
N ALA A 89 13.26 10.82 -10.16
CA ALA A 89 13.67 9.48 -9.80
C ALA A 89 14.00 8.68 -11.08
N GLN A 90 15.20 8.08 -11.06
CA GLN A 90 15.77 7.33 -12.18
C GLN A 90 16.29 5.95 -11.77
N SER A 91 16.32 5.65 -10.46
CA SER A 91 16.79 4.38 -9.93
C SER A 91 15.96 3.93 -8.74
N VAL A 92 15.93 2.61 -8.50
CA VAL A 92 15.28 2.00 -7.34
C VAL A 92 16.16 0.94 -6.68
N ALA A 93 15.99 0.77 -5.38
CA ALA A 93 16.51 -0.37 -4.61
C ALA A 93 15.39 -0.98 -3.76
N PHE A 94 15.48 -2.27 -3.48
CA PHE A 94 14.47 -3.02 -2.74
C PHE A 94 15.08 -3.64 -1.49
N GLU A 95 14.43 -3.48 -0.35
CA GLU A 95 14.89 -3.97 0.96
C GLU A 95 13.76 -4.69 1.71
N ASP A 96 14.05 -5.86 2.23
CA ASP A 96 13.17 -6.74 3.01
C ASP A 96 11.78 -7.02 2.42
N LEU A 97 11.63 -6.93 1.09
CA LEU A 97 10.32 -7.12 0.46
C LEU A 97 9.76 -8.53 0.70
N PRO A 98 8.49 -8.65 1.12
CA PRO A 98 7.86 -9.94 1.32
C PRO A 98 7.69 -10.71 0.01
N SER A 99 7.54 -12.03 0.10
CA SER A 99 7.26 -12.88 -1.07
C SER A 99 5.90 -12.56 -1.72
N ALA A 100 5.80 -12.79 -3.02
CA ALA A 100 4.60 -12.58 -3.83
C ALA A 100 4.03 -11.16 -3.76
N THR A 101 4.92 -10.17 -3.61
CA THR A 101 4.62 -8.74 -3.72
C THR A 101 4.71 -8.32 -5.18
N GLU A 102 3.62 -7.78 -5.74
CA GLU A 102 3.61 -7.13 -7.03
C GLU A 102 3.95 -5.64 -6.87
N ILE A 103 4.79 -5.15 -7.78
CA ILE A 103 5.27 -3.77 -7.78
C ILE A 103 5.08 -3.25 -9.19
N LEU A 104 4.48 -2.07 -9.32
CA LEU A 104 4.32 -1.37 -10.58
C LEU A 104 5.01 -0.01 -10.46
N LEU A 105 5.91 0.29 -11.38
CA LEU A 105 6.61 1.56 -11.50
C LEU A 105 6.12 2.25 -12.78
N THR A 106 5.71 3.52 -12.72
CA THR A 106 5.19 4.27 -13.88
C THR A 106 5.72 5.70 -13.94
N ASP A 107 5.77 6.27 -15.14
CA ASP A 107 6.03 7.71 -15.34
C ASP A 107 4.79 8.60 -15.26
N ASN A 108 3.64 7.99 -14.99
CA ASN A 108 2.40 8.71 -14.78
C ASN A 108 1.97 8.63 -13.30
N PRO A 109 1.43 9.71 -12.71
CA PRO A 109 0.94 9.73 -11.33
C PRO A 109 -0.20 8.75 -11.03
N THR A 110 -0.94 8.29 -12.06
CA THR A 110 -2.09 7.40 -11.87
C THR A 110 -1.74 5.93 -11.59
N CYS A 111 -0.46 5.54 -11.76
CA CYS A 111 -0.04 4.13 -11.63
C CYS A 111 -0.90 3.16 -12.48
N SER A 112 -1.28 3.57 -13.70
CA SER A 112 -2.11 2.76 -14.60
C SER A 112 -1.28 2.06 -15.67
N THR A 113 -1.73 0.87 -16.09
CA THR A 113 -1.20 0.13 -17.24
C THR A 113 -2.19 0.07 -18.40
N THR A 114 -3.37 0.68 -18.25
CA THR A 114 -4.47 0.63 -19.22
C THR A 114 -5.15 2.00 -19.32
N GLY A 115 -5.64 2.35 -20.50
CA GLY A 115 -6.36 3.62 -20.72
C GLY A 115 -5.82 4.36 -21.94
N SER A 116 -6.02 5.67 -21.98
CA SER A 116 -5.44 6.55 -22.99
C SER A 116 -3.92 6.63 -22.85
N ASP A 117 -3.22 7.03 -23.91
CA ASP A 117 -1.77 7.28 -23.89
C ASP A 117 -1.36 8.24 -22.75
N VAL A 118 -2.22 9.19 -22.41
CA VAL A 118 -2.00 10.14 -21.30
C VAL A 118 -2.05 9.41 -19.95
N ALA A 119 -2.95 8.44 -19.77
CA ALA A 119 -3.10 7.70 -18.52
C ALA A 119 -2.01 6.63 -18.32
N VAL A 120 -1.55 6.00 -19.40
CA VAL A 120 -0.52 4.93 -19.33
C VAL A 120 0.89 5.52 -19.20
N GLY A 121 1.11 6.72 -19.73
CA GLY A 121 2.45 7.33 -19.78
C GLY A 121 3.35 6.71 -20.85
N LYS A 122 4.64 7.04 -20.82
CA LYS A 122 5.65 6.51 -21.74
C LYS A 122 6.18 5.16 -21.29
N PHE A 123 6.16 4.84 -20.00
CA PHE A 123 6.63 3.54 -19.55
C PHE A 123 5.91 3.02 -18.31
N TRP A 124 5.91 1.69 -18.21
CA TRP A 124 5.65 1.04 -16.95
C TRP A 124 6.47 -0.25 -16.80
N ILE A 125 6.81 -0.59 -15.56
CA ILE A 125 7.58 -1.79 -15.21
C ILE A 125 6.79 -2.55 -14.15
N LYS A 126 6.40 -3.79 -14.45
CA LYS A 126 5.69 -4.67 -13.52
C LYS A 126 6.64 -5.74 -12.99
N LEU A 127 6.89 -5.73 -11.68
CA LEU A 127 7.72 -6.68 -10.97
C LEU A 127 6.88 -7.55 -10.04
N LYS A 128 7.43 -8.71 -9.66
CA LYS A 128 6.89 -9.58 -8.63
C LYS A 128 8.01 -10.22 -7.82
N THR A 129 7.90 -10.24 -6.50
CA THR A 129 8.84 -11.01 -5.68
C THR A 129 8.44 -12.49 -5.67
N THR A 130 9.41 -13.39 -5.84
CA THR A 130 9.19 -14.86 -5.83
C THR A 130 9.56 -15.51 -4.51
N ARG A 131 10.30 -14.77 -3.66
CA ARG A 131 10.65 -15.08 -2.27
C ARG A 131 10.94 -13.75 -1.55
N LYS A 132 11.20 -13.79 -0.24
CA LYS A 132 11.63 -12.59 0.48
C LYS A 132 12.91 -12.02 -0.16
N VAL A 133 12.91 -10.74 -0.50
CA VAL A 133 14.06 -10.01 -1.06
C VAL A 133 14.71 -9.25 0.08
N THR A 134 15.90 -9.65 0.52
CA THR A 134 16.57 -8.98 1.65
C THR A 134 17.10 -7.61 1.27
N ILE A 135 17.86 -7.53 0.17
CA ILE A 135 18.39 -6.27 -0.35
C ILE A 135 18.76 -6.44 -1.82
N THR A 136 18.66 -5.37 -2.62
CA THR A 136 19.22 -5.30 -3.96
C THR A 136 20.18 -4.13 -4.07
N ASP A 137 21.14 -4.21 -5.00
CA ASP A 137 21.87 -3.04 -5.46
C ASP A 137 20.91 -2.00 -6.07
N ILE A 138 21.36 -0.74 -6.19
CA ILE A 138 20.62 0.32 -6.88
C ILE A 138 20.53 -0.04 -8.38
N MET A 139 19.31 -0.05 -8.91
CA MET A 139 19.02 -0.37 -10.31
C MET A 139 18.38 0.83 -11.00
N GLN A 140 19.01 1.32 -12.06
CA GLN A 140 18.43 2.37 -12.89
C GLN A 140 17.22 1.83 -13.68
N LEU A 141 16.21 2.66 -13.93
CA LEU A 141 15.01 2.24 -14.67
C LEU A 141 15.29 1.65 -16.07
N PRO A 142 16.25 2.17 -16.87
CA PRO A 142 16.62 1.57 -18.15
C PRO A 142 17.07 0.10 -18.05
N TYR A 143 17.56 -0.34 -16.89
CA TYR A 143 18.01 -1.70 -16.66
C TYR A 143 16.88 -2.72 -16.88
N PHE A 144 15.66 -2.42 -16.47
CA PHE A 144 14.53 -3.37 -16.53
C PHE A 144 14.10 -3.68 -17.97
N PHE A 145 14.21 -2.71 -18.88
CA PHE A 145 13.84 -2.89 -20.29
C PHE A 145 14.84 -3.74 -21.09
N ARG A 146 15.96 -4.13 -20.49
CA ARG A 146 16.93 -5.08 -21.09
C ARG A 146 16.47 -6.53 -20.99
N PHE A 147 15.45 -6.80 -20.18
CA PHE A 147 14.97 -8.13 -19.90
C PHE A 147 13.65 -8.41 -20.63
N THR A 148 13.48 -9.66 -21.05
CA THR A 148 12.20 -10.14 -21.55
C THR A 148 11.21 -10.36 -20.39
N LYS A 149 9.91 -10.27 -20.69
CA LYS A 149 8.85 -10.58 -19.73
C LYS A 149 9.03 -11.96 -19.07
N ASN A 150 8.56 -12.09 -17.82
CA ASN A 150 8.70 -13.27 -16.97
C ASN A 150 10.15 -13.75 -16.72
N THR A 151 11.11 -12.83 -16.63
CA THR A 151 12.52 -13.15 -16.35
C THR A 151 12.90 -12.78 -14.93
N LEU A 152 13.64 -13.66 -14.25
CA LEU A 152 14.20 -13.36 -12.93
C LEU A 152 15.40 -12.40 -13.11
N ILE A 153 15.27 -11.16 -12.63
CA ILE A 153 16.28 -10.11 -12.81
C ILE A 153 17.30 -10.09 -11.67
N LYS A 154 16.86 -10.43 -10.46
CA LYS A 154 17.69 -10.61 -9.25
C LYS A 154 17.13 -11.78 -8.45
N PRO A 155 17.89 -12.42 -7.55
CA PRO A 155 17.38 -13.51 -6.73
C PRO A 155 16.15 -13.09 -5.91
N GLY A 156 14.98 -13.62 -6.27
CA GLY A 156 13.71 -13.29 -5.63
C GLY A 156 12.93 -12.14 -6.25
N LEU A 157 13.41 -11.53 -7.33
CA LEU A 157 12.75 -10.44 -8.05
C LEU A 157 12.55 -10.83 -9.52
N LEU A 158 11.29 -10.98 -9.91
CA LEU A 158 10.83 -11.33 -11.26
C LEU A 158 10.35 -10.07 -11.96
N LEU A 159 10.81 -9.84 -13.19
CA LEU A 159 10.16 -8.93 -14.12
C LEU A 159 8.98 -9.67 -14.74
N VAL A 160 7.76 -9.26 -14.39
CA VAL A 160 6.52 -9.86 -14.91
C VAL A 160 6.28 -9.37 -16.33
N ASP A 161 6.25 -8.05 -16.50
CA ASP A 161 5.97 -7.40 -17.78
C ASP A 161 6.52 -5.97 -17.79
N ASN A 162 6.63 -5.38 -18.97
CA ASN A 162 7.01 -3.97 -19.12
C ASN A 162 6.44 -3.38 -20.41
N TYR A 163 6.35 -2.05 -20.43
CA TYR A 163 6.00 -1.26 -21.61
C TYR A 163 6.90 -0.05 -21.68
N LEU A 164 7.26 0.32 -22.90
CA LEU A 164 8.07 1.48 -23.19
C LEU A 164 7.66 2.06 -24.54
N LYS A 165 7.39 3.36 -24.56
CA LYS A 165 7.15 4.17 -25.76
C LYS A 165 8.33 5.11 -25.93
N GLY A 166 9.26 4.75 -26.80
CA GLY A 166 10.49 5.51 -27.04
C GLY A 166 11.73 4.71 -26.72
N ASP A 167 12.78 5.39 -26.26
CA ASP A 167 14.05 4.77 -25.85
C ASP A 167 14.02 4.43 -24.36
N SER A 168 14.79 3.42 -23.95
CA SER A 168 14.99 3.08 -22.54
C SER A 168 15.48 4.24 -21.68
N THR A 169 16.22 5.19 -22.26
CA THR A 169 16.67 6.40 -21.56
C THR A 169 15.55 7.36 -21.24
N ASP A 170 14.39 7.26 -21.91
CA ASP A 170 13.20 8.07 -21.59
C ASP A 170 12.63 7.72 -20.20
N ALA A 171 13.04 6.58 -19.64
CA ALA A 171 12.70 6.21 -18.26
C ALA A 171 13.64 6.84 -17.21
N LEU A 172 14.74 7.48 -17.61
CA LEU A 172 15.56 8.25 -16.68
C LEU A 172 14.83 9.53 -16.29
N ASN A 173 14.86 9.88 -15.02
CA ASN A 173 14.27 11.10 -14.46
C ASN A 173 12.79 11.23 -14.84
N ALA A 174 12.05 10.14 -14.69
CA ALA A 174 10.68 10.09 -15.15
C ALA A 174 9.79 9.24 -14.23
N LEU A 175 10.32 8.59 -13.19
CA LEU A 175 9.47 7.84 -12.26
C LEU A 175 8.59 8.80 -11.45
N SER A 176 7.28 8.58 -11.51
CA SER A 176 6.29 9.48 -10.92
C SER A 176 5.23 8.76 -10.10
N CYS A 177 5.14 7.42 -10.20
CA CYS A 177 4.31 6.64 -9.28
C CYS A 177 4.83 5.22 -9.04
N ILE A 178 4.63 4.72 -7.82
CA ILE A 178 4.84 3.32 -7.45
C ILE A 178 3.56 2.74 -6.85
N ARG A 179 3.08 1.62 -7.39
CA ARG A 179 1.98 0.83 -6.82
C ARG A 179 2.50 -0.50 -6.30
N ILE A 180 2.16 -0.83 -5.06
CA ILE A 180 2.61 -2.04 -4.38
C ILE A 180 1.39 -2.84 -3.96
N THR A 181 1.33 -4.10 -4.35
CA THR A 181 0.30 -5.06 -3.93
C THR A 181 0.98 -6.25 -3.29
N THR A 182 0.77 -6.44 -1.99
CA THR A 182 1.38 -7.59 -1.30
C THR A 182 0.53 -8.83 -1.48
N SER A 183 1.17 -9.99 -1.35
CA SER A 183 0.46 -11.25 -1.42
C SER A 183 -0.68 -11.27 -0.42
N ARG A 184 -1.85 -11.58 -0.93
CA ARG A 184 -2.97 -12.02 -0.12
C ARG A 184 -2.58 -13.36 0.47
N ALA A 185 -2.75 -13.54 1.78
CA ALA A 185 -2.61 -14.88 2.34
C ALA A 185 -3.58 -15.78 1.55
N THR A 186 -3.09 -16.89 0.98
CA THR A 186 -3.97 -17.91 0.39
C THR A 186 -4.71 -18.54 1.54
N LEU A 187 -5.75 -17.85 2.00
CA LEU A 187 -6.60 -18.31 3.06
C LEU A 187 -7.48 -19.41 2.45
N PRO A 188 -7.62 -20.58 3.11
CA PRO A 188 -8.53 -21.62 2.66
C PRO A 188 -9.92 -21.02 2.39
N LYS A 189 -10.57 -21.54 1.33
CA LYS A 189 -11.88 -21.10 0.84
C LYS A 189 -12.86 -20.92 2.02
N PRO A 190 -13.67 -19.84 2.04
CA PRO A 190 -14.65 -19.62 3.11
C PRO A 190 -15.49 -20.88 3.30
N THR A 191 -15.48 -21.47 4.50
CA THR A 191 -16.28 -22.68 4.77
C THR A 191 -17.77 -22.36 4.68
N VAL A 192 -18.15 -21.10 4.98
CA VAL A 192 -19.50 -20.54 4.86
C VAL A 192 -19.38 -19.09 4.36
N PRO A 193 -20.05 -18.70 3.25
CA PRO A 193 -20.07 -17.32 2.78
C PRO A 193 -20.72 -16.37 3.78
N VAL A 194 -20.20 -15.14 3.87
CA VAL A 194 -20.88 -14.05 4.55
C VAL A 194 -21.89 -13.42 3.58
N HIS A 195 -23.12 -13.24 4.03
CA HIS A 195 -24.16 -12.50 3.32
C HIS A 195 -24.63 -11.33 4.17
N GLN A 196 -25.25 -10.33 3.54
CA GLN A 196 -25.82 -9.18 4.22
C GLN A 196 -27.32 -9.41 4.43
N ILE A 197 -27.81 -9.09 5.62
CA ILE A 197 -29.24 -9.01 5.91
C ILE A 197 -29.59 -7.61 6.43
N ASP A 198 -30.87 -7.33 6.57
CA ASP A 198 -31.39 -6.05 7.10
C ASP A 198 -30.73 -4.85 6.42
N GLU A 199 -30.61 -4.92 5.10
CA GLU A 199 -30.03 -3.86 4.31
C GLU A 199 -30.99 -2.67 4.29
N ASN A 200 -30.54 -1.54 4.83
CA ASN A 200 -31.31 -0.32 4.80
C ASN A 200 -30.47 0.85 4.29
N THR A 201 -31.20 1.82 3.75
CA THR A 201 -30.69 3.12 3.35
C THR A 201 -31.05 4.10 4.45
N GLN A 202 -30.10 4.96 4.83
CA GLN A 202 -30.33 6.08 5.72
C GLN A 202 -29.86 7.37 5.04
N TRP A 203 -30.77 8.34 5.00
CA TRP A 203 -30.46 9.70 4.56
C TRP A 203 -29.94 10.49 5.74
N VAL A 204 -28.85 11.19 5.51
CA VAL A 204 -28.23 12.08 6.48
C VAL A 204 -28.21 13.46 5.85
N ASN A 205 -28.97 14.37 6.46
CA ASN A 205 -28.97 15.76 6.03
C ASN A 205 -27.64 16.40 6.40
N TRP A 206 -27.20 17.33 5.56
CA TRP A 206 -26.04 18.14 5.80
C TRP A 206 -26.43 19.40 6.57
N ASP A 207 -25.94 19.54 7.81
CA ASP A 207 -26.15 20.72 8.65
C ASP A 207 -24.77 21.18 9.18
N ASP A 208 -23.93 21.76 8.30
CA ASP A 208 -22.53 22.17 8.55
C ASP A 208 -21.52 21.00 8.78
N GLY A 209 -21.92 19.79 8.37
CA GLY A 209 -21.19 18.53 8.55
C GLY A 209 -22.12 17.41 9.02
N PHE A 210 -21.62 16.18 9.07
CA PHE A 210 -22.36 15.05 9.61
C PHE A 210 -21.45 13.99 10.23
N THR A 211 -21.99 13.28 11.22
CA THR A 211 -21.40 12.04 11.75
C THR A 211 -22.37 10.90 11.50
N PHE A 212 -21.99 9.93 10.68
CA PHE A 212 -22.81 8.77 10.36
C PHE A 212 -22.16 7.46 10.77
N HIS A 213 -22.91 6.63 11.50
CA HIS A 213 -22.54 5.26 11.82
C HIS A 213 -23.71 4.34 11.55
N CYS A 214 -23.45 3.19 10.93
CA CYS A 214 -24.48 2.17 10.73
C CYS A 214 -25.05 1.62 12.04
N GLY A 215 -24.31 1.78 13.15
CA GLY A 215 -24.70 1.37 14.49
C GLY A 215 -24.64 -0.14 14.71
N GLY A 216 -24.50 -0.55 15.98
CA GLY A 216 -24.48 -1.96 16.36
C GLY A 216 -23.41 -2.77 15.61
N ASN A 217 -23.82 -3.91 15.06
CA ASN A 217 -22.94 -4.83 14.31
C ASN A 217 -23.03 -4.63 12.78
N ARG A 218 -23.45 -3.45 12.33
CA ARG A 218 -23.73 -3.19 10.92
C ARG A 218 -22.53 -2.55 10.22
N VAL A 219 -22.39 -2.84 8.94
CA VAL A 219 -21.28 -2.37 8.10
C VAL A 219 -21.80 -1.47 6.98
N LEU A 220 -20.95 -0.54 6.54
CA LEU A 220 -21.23 0.27 5.36
C LEU A 220 -21.12 -0.60 4.12
N LEU A 221 -22.17 -0.57 3.30
CA LEU A 221 -22.26 -1.28 2.02
C LEU A 221 -22.11 -0.31 0.85
N GLY A 222 -22.48 0.96 1.03
CA GLY A 222 -22.52 1.92 -0.06
C GLY A 222 -22.81 3.33 0.40
N ARG A 223 -22.61 4.27 -0.53
CA ARG A 223 -22.93 5.68 -0.39
C ARG A 223 -23.56 6.19 -1.68
N ALA A 224 -24.50 7.11 -1.57
CA ALA A 224 -24.92 7.97 -2.66
C ALA A 224 -24.75 9.43 -2.28
N HIS A 225 -24.44 10.25 -3.28
CA HIS A 225 -24.30 11.68 -3.15
C HIS A 225 -24.87 12.32 -4.42
N PHE A 226 -25.72 13.33 -4.25
CA PHE A 226 -26.45 13.98 -5.31
C PHE A 226 -26.49 15.48 -5.03
N GLY A 227 -26.07 16.29 -6.00
CA GLY A 227 -26.03 17.75 -5.88
C GLY A 227 -24.74 18.27 -5.25
N ASP A 228 -24.80 19.43 -4.60
CA ASP A 228 -23.64 20.09 -4.00
C ASP A 228 -23.40 19.61 -2.56
N GLU A 229 -22.38 20.11 -1.88
CA GLU A 229 -21.99 19.66 -0.54
C GLU A 229 -23.04 19.87 0.53
N GLU A 230 -24.01 20.75 0.30
CA GLU A 230 -25.12 20.97 1.23
C GLU A 230 -26.24 19.93 1.04
N ASP A 231 -26.13 19.05 0.03
CA ASP A 231 -27.13 18.05 -0.26
C ASP A 231 -26.97 16.76 0.57
N PRO A 232 -28.09 16.07 0.87
CA PRO A 232 -28.10 14.97 1.79
C PRO A 232 -27.32 13.76 1.25
N ASN A 233 -26.50 13.20 2.12
CA ASN A 233 -25.74 11.99 1.85
C ASN A 233 -26.61 10.77 2.15
N GLU A 234 -26.58 9.77 1.26
CA GLU A 234 -27.25 8.50 1.49
C GLU A 234 -26.22 7.44 1.86
N PHE A 235 -26.43 6.74 2.98
CA PHE A 235 -25.60 5.60 3.35
C PHE A 235 -26.40 4.31 3.38
N ARG A 236 -25.84 3.25 2.78
CA ARG A 236 -26.41 1.91 2.83
C ARG A 236 -25.68 1.09 3.87
N CYS A 237 -26.42 0.51 4.81
CA CYS A 237 -25.91 -0.34 5.87
C CYS A 237 -26.50 -1.73 5.78
N GLY A 238 -25.75 -2.75 6.22
CA GLY A 238 -26.25 -4.13 6.34
C GLY A 238 -25.65 -4.84 7.54
N THR A 239 -26.33 -5.88 7.99
CA THR A 239 -25.87 -6.77 9.05
C THR A 239 -25.20 -8.00 8.41
N PRO A 240 -23.88 -8.19 8.57
CA PRO A 240 -23.21 -9.35 8.03
C PRO A 240 -23.55 -10.61 8.83
N MET A 241 -23.89 -11.68 8.11
CA MET A 241 -24.28 -12.98 8.64
C MET A 241 -23.41 -14.07 8.02
N GLN A 242 -22.92 -14.99 8.84
CA GLN A 242 -22.26 -16.21 8.39
C GLN A 242 -23.15 -17.40 8.72
N GLY A 243 -23.87 -17.91 7.71
CA GLY A 243 -25.00 -18.81 7.97
C GLY A 243 -26.03 -18.12 8.87
N GLU A 244 -26.42 -18.74 9.97
CA GLU A 244 -27.34 -18.15 10.96
C GLU A 244 -26.64 -17.33 12.05
N THR A 245 -25.30 -17.23 12.01
CA THR A 245 -24.53 -16.52 13.03
C THR A 245 -24.33 -15.05 12.63
N ALA A 246 -24.80 -14.14 13.46
CA ALA A 246 -24.51 -12.72 13.31
C ALA A 246 -23.03 -12.43 13.54
N ILE A 247 -22.41 -11.72 12.60
CA ILE A 247 -21.05 -11.23 12.75
C ILE A 247 -21.08 -9.99 13.65
N THR A 248 -20.16 -9.93 14.61
CA THR A 248 -20.03 -8.80 15.53
C THR A 248 -18.91 -7.87 15.08
N MET A 249 -19.13 -6.56 15.20
CA MET A 249 -18.11 -5.54 14.95
C MET A 249 -17.43 -5.19 16.28
N ARG A 250 -16.10 -5.19 16.30
CA ARG A 250 -15.30 -4.93 17.50
C ARG A 250 -14.15 -3.98 17.19
N ASN A 251 -13.55 -3.43 18.25
CA ASN A 251 -12.33 -2.64 18.17
C ASN A 251 -12.43 -1.48 17.15
N HIS A 252 -13.53 -0.73 17.22
CA HIS A 252 -13.77 0.40 16.34
C HIS A 252 -12.64 1.43 16.48
N LYS A 253 -12.09 1.87 15.36
CA LYS A 253 -11.05 2.89 15.27
C LYS A 253 -11.43 3.92 14.22
N THR A 254 -11.25 5.19 14.55
CA THR A 254 -11.55 6.31 13.67
C THR A 254 -10.26 6.97 13.20
N ALA A 255 -10.18 7.29 11.91
CA ALA A 255 -9.04 7.97 11.32
C ALA A 255 -9.53 9.15 10.47
N ALA A 256 -8.94 10.33 10.68
CA ALA A 256 -9.24 11.56 9.96
C ALA A 256 -8.34 11.73 8.73
N ARG A 257 -8.89 12.28 7.65
CA ARG A 257 -8.19 12.68 6.42
C ARG A 257 -8.77 14.00 5.94
N HIS A 258 -7.94 14.83 5.32
CA HIS A 258 -8.39 16.11 4.75
C HIS A 258 -9.15 15.84 3.44
N GLU A 259 -10.37 16.36 3.29
CA GLU A 259 -11.28 15.92 2.20
C GLU A 259 -10.78 16.28 0.80
N PHE A 260 -10.21 17.48 0.63
CA PHE A 260 -9.85 18.03 -0.70
C PHE A 260 -8.95 17.13 -1.59
N ASN A 261 -8.22 16.18 -0.99
CA ASN A 261 -7.39 15.22 -1.73
C ASN A 261 -6.93 14.09 -0.81
N HIS A 262 -7.79 13.12 -0.53
CA HIS A 262 -7.37 11.98 0.29
C HIS A 262 -7.78 10.65 -0.29
N TYR A 263 -6.91 9.70 -0.01
CA TYR A 263 -7.20 8.29 -0.13
C TYR A 263 -7.24 7.64 1.26
N PHE A 264 -8.34 6.95 1.55
CA PHE A 264 -8.49 6.14 2.74
C PHE A 264 -8.87 4.68 2.43
N VAL A 265 -8.17 3.76 3.10
CA VAL A 265 -8.61 2.36 3.28
C VAL A 265 -8.55 2.06 4.75
N CYS A 266 -9.56 1.34 5.22
CA CYS A 266 -9.52 0.71 6.52
C CYS A 266 -8.23 -0.11 6.71
N PRO A 267 -7.68 -0.15 7.94
CA PRO A 267 -6.57 -1.04 8.28
C PRO A 267 -6.85 -2.49 7.87
N ALA A 268 -5.80 -3.29 7.73
CA ALA A 268 -5.93 -4.68 7.31
C ALA A 268 -6.93 -5.45 8.20
N ASN A 269 -7.77 -6.28 7.57
CA ASN A 269 -8.82 -7.08 8.22
C ASN A 269 -9.91 -6.27 8.96
N THR A 270 -10.14 -5.02 8.55
CA THR A 270 -11.24 -4.21 9.07
C THR A 270 -12.17 -3.72 7.97
N VAL A 271 -13.43 -3.46 8.33
CA VAL A 271 -14.49 -2.95 7.45
C VAL A 271 -14.97 -1.59 7.92
N MET A 272 -15.45 -0.77 6.97
CA MET A 272 -15.98 0.54 7.30
C MET A 272 -17.36 0.39 7.97
N THR A 273 -17.56 1.11 9.08
CA THR A 273 -18.79 1.09 9.89
C THR A 273 -19.35 2.50 10.14
N GLY A 274 -18.56 3.53 9.86
CA GLY A 274 -19.00 4.92 9.93
C GLY A 274 -18.17 5.84 9.03
N HIS A 275 -18.77 6.98 8.74
CA HIS A 275 -18.25 8.06 7.93
C HIS A 275 -18.72 9.38 8.53
N GLU A 276 -17.80 10.32 8.66
CA GLU A 276 -18.05 11.62 9.24
C GLU A 276 -17.32 12.66 8.42
N HIS A 277 -17.90 13.84 8.33
CA HIS A 277 -17.40 14.95 7.52
C HIS A 277 -17.72 16.26 8.24
N ASP A 278 -16.70 17.08 8.48
CA ASP A 278 -16.82 18.34 9.24
C ASP A 278 -16.64 19.54 8.30
N GLY A 279 -17.63 20.42 8.11
CA GLY A 279 -17.51 21.64 7.28
C GLY A 279 -17.58 21.42 5.76
N ASP A 280 -17.19 22.44 4.97
CA ASP A 280 -17.06 22.38 3.49
C ASP A 280 -15.78 21.61 3.06
N GLU A 281 -15.41 21.59 1.78
CA GLU A 281 -14.20 20.93 1.18
C GLU A 281 -12.87 21.07 1.94
N ARG A 282 -12.77 22.02 2.88
CA ARG A 282 -11.61 22.27 3.75
C ARG A 282 -11.67 21.49 5.06
N GLY A 283 -12.71 20.68 5.21
CA GLY A 283 -13.04 19.84 6.34
C GLY A 283 -12.19 18.59 6.50
N GLU A 284 -12.26 18.02 7.70
CA GLU A 284 -11.77 16.67 7.93
C GLU A 284 -12.88 15.66 7.70
N THR A 285 -12.56 14.63 6.91
CA THR A 285 -13.37 13.44 6.77
C THR A 285 -12.80 12.33 7.62
N ARG A 286 -13.65 11.76 8.47
CA ARG A 286 -13.29 10.71 9.41
C ARG A 286 -13.97 9.41 9.01
N TYR A 287 -13.18 8.35 8.96
CA TYR A 287 -13.67 7.00 8.68
C TYR A 287 -13.53 6.13 9.91
N THR A 288 -14.60 5.42 10.25
CA THR A 288 -14.59 4.46 11.35
C THR A 288 -14.55 3.04 10.82
N CYS A 289 -13.51 2.30 11.19
CA CYS A 289 -13.29 0.91 10.79
C CYS A 289 -13.38 -0.02 12.00
N ALA A 290 -13.85 -1.25 11.79
CA ALA A 290 -13.99 -2.25 12.84
C ALA A 290 -13.53 -3.63 12.39
N GLU A 291 -13.09 -4.45 13.33
CA GLU A 291 -12.80 -5.86 13.12
C GLU A 291 -14.10 -6.67 13.11
N ALA A 292 -14.22 -7.62 12.19
CA ALA A 292 -15.37 -8.51 12.09
C ALA A 292 -15.10 -9.82 12.83
N TRP A 293 -16.08 -10.31 13.62
CA TRP A 293 -15.93 -11.50 14.46
C TRP A 293 -17.14 -12.43 14.40
N ALA A 294 -16.92 -13.72 14.15
CA ALA A 294 -17.93 -14.78 14.30
C ALA A 294 -17.77 -15.45 15.67
N GLY A 295 -18.62 -15.07 16.64
CA GLY A 295 -18.44 -15.48 18.03
C GLY A 295 -17.10 -14.99 18.58
N ASN A 296 -16.17 -15.89 18.92
CA ASN A 296 -14.82 -15.55 19.37
C ASN A 296 -13.73 -15.71 18.30
N THR A 297 -14.12 -15.89 17.04
CA THR A 297 -13.18 -16.05 15.92
C THR A 297 -13.09 -14.75 15.12
N PRO A 298 -11.91 -14.13 14.99
CA PRO A 298 -11.74 -12.99 14.10
C PRO A 298 -11.91 -13.43 12.65
N LEU A 299 -12.53 -12.57 11.86
CA LEU A 299 -12.71 -12.75 10.43
C LEU A 299 -11.70 -11.91 9.66
N TYR A 300 -11.44 -12.34 8.43
CA TYR A 300 -10.57 -11.66 7.50
C TYR A 300 -11.40 -10.85 6.52
N VAL A 301 -10.79 -9.77 6.05
CA VAL A 301 -11.40 -8.90 5.03
C VAL A 301 -10.50 -8.95 3.81
N LEU A 302 -11.10 -9.32 2.68
CA LEU A 302 -10.42 -9.47 1.41
C LEU A 302 -10.70 -8.27 0.51
N PRO A 303 -9.78 -7.32 0.34
CA PRO A 303 -9.97 -6.22 -0.60
C PRO A 303 -10.15 -6.76 -2.02
N ASP A 304 -11.07 -6.20 -2.79
CA ASP A 304 -11.15 -6.48 -4.22
C ASP A 304 -9.91 -5.96 -4.95
N ASP A 305 -9.56 -6.65 -6.04
CA ASP A 305 -8.36 -6.39 -6.85
C ASP A 305 -8.43 -5.03 -7.57
N TYR A 306 -9.64 -4.49 -7.72
CA TYR A 306 -9.92 -3.23 -8.40
C TYR A 306 -10.83 -2.32 -7.55
N ARG A 307 -10.64 -1.02 -7.74
CA ARG A 307 -11.54 0.03 -7.25
C ARG A 307 -12.65 0.22 -8.28
N THR A 308 -13.72 0.90 -7.89
CA THR A 308 -14.69 1.38 -8.89
C THR A 308 -14.00 2.26 -9.93
N ALA A 309 -14.59 2.38 -11.11
CA ALA A 309 -14.29 3.51 -11.98
C ALA A 309 -14.55 4.83 -11.23
N SER A 310 -13.93 5.91 -11.70
CA SER A 310 -14.21 7.27 -11.24
C SER A 310 -15.71 7.55 -11.37
N LEU A 311 -16.32 8.00 -10.28
CA LEU A 311 -17.70 8.45 -10.21
C LEU A 311 -17.68 9.95 -9.92
N GLU A 312 -18.51 10.71 -10.63
CA GLU A 312 -18.70 12.14 -10.36
C GLU A 312 -19.34 12.30 -8.98
N GLU A 313 -18.70 13.07 -8.08
CA GLU A 313 -19.16 13.13 -6.70
C GLU A 313 -20.58 13.69 -6.56
N ASN A 314 -20.89 14.78 -7.26
CA ASN A 314 -22.21 15.41 -7.24
C ASN A 314 -23.36 14.54 -7.82
N HIS A 315 -23.08 13.37 -8.38
CA HIS A 315 -24.14 12.56 -9.01
C HIS A 315 -23.80 11.08 -9.11
N HIS A 316 -23.71 10.40 -7.96
CA HIS A 316 -23.53 8.95 -7.97
C HIS A 316 -24.25 8.22 -6.85
N ARG A 317 -24.53 6.94 -7.13
CA ARG A 317 -24.97 5.96 -6.14
C ARG A 317 -24.10 4.74 -6.30
N PHE A 318 -23.43 4.36 -5.22
CA PHE A 318 -22.58 3.19 -5.19
C PHE A 318 -22.96 2.25 -4.05
N ALA A 319 -22.96 0.95 -4.33
CA ALA A 319 -22.99 -0.09 -3.31
C ALA A 319 -22.08 -1.24 -3.74
N CYS A 320 -21.38 -1.81 -2.77
CA CYS A 320 -20.67 -3.06 -2.93
C CYS A 320 -21.66 -4.18 -3.29
N GLY A 321 -21.20 -5.11 -4.15
CA GLY A 321 -21.99 -6.29 -4.51
C GLY A 321 -22.20 -7.25 -3.33
N ASP A 322 -23.03 -8.26 -3.53
CA ASP A 322 -23.44 -9.21 -2.48
C ASP A 322 -22.26 -9.80 -1.68
N GLY A 323 -22.41 -9.85 -0.36
CA GLY A 323 -21.42 -10.41 0.56
C GLY A 323 -20.15 -9.57 0.73
N LYS A 324 -20.13 -8.34 0.21
CA LYS A 324 -19.03 -7.39 0.37
C LYS A 324 -19.42 -6.25 1.30
N ALA A 325 -18.41 -5.57 1.81
CA ALA A 325 -18.54 -4.34 2.59
C ALA A 325 -17.61 -3.27 2.01
N LEU A 326 -17.91 -2.02 2.29
CA LEU A 326 -17.05 -0.91 1.96
C LEU A 326 -15.82 -0.93 2.86
N ILE A 327 -14.64 -0.80 2.26
CA ILE A 327 -13.36 -0.80 2.98
C ILE A 327 -12.49 0.40 2.65
N GLY A 328 -12.84 1.19 1.63
CA GLY A 328 -12.10 2.38 1.27
C GLY A 328 -12.88 3.32 0.37
N ARG A 329 -12.44 4.59 0.40
CA ARG A 329 -12.89 5.70 -0.44
C ARG A 329 -11.67 6.56 -0.77
N ALA A 330 -11.63 7.14 -1.94
CA ALA A 330 -10.93 8.42 -2.09
C ALA A 330 -11.82 9.41 -2.79
N HIS A 331 -11.42 10.66 -2.60
CA HIS A 331 -12.04 11.80 -3.20
C HIS A 331 -10.94 12.80 -3.59
N TRP A 332 -11.14 13.48 -4.71
CA TRP A 332 -10.20 14.43 -5.29
C TRP A 332 -10.93 15.63 -5.87
N HIS A 333 -10.48 16.84 -5.53
CA HIS A 333 -11.03 18.13 -5.97
C HIS A 333 -12.27 18.57 -5.18
N ASP A 334 -13.08 19.44 -5.78
CA ASP A 334 -14.38 19.91 -5.31
C ASP A 334 -15.49 18.91 -5.69
N GLU A 335 -16.76 19.25 -5.52
CA GLU A 335 -17.96 18.45 -5.85
C GLU A 335 -18.03 17.84 -7.27
N LYS A 336 -17.18 18.31 -8.20
CA LYS A 336 -17.03 17.74 -9.56
C LYS A 336 -15.89 16.71 -9.65
N GLY A 337 -15.33 16.42 -8.50
CA GLY A 337 -14.20 15.59 -8.25
C GLY A 337 -14.46 14.11 -8.43
N GLU A 338 -13.37 13.37 -8.63
CA GLU A 338 -13.41 11.94 -8.84
C GLU A 338 -13.54 11.23 -7.48
N THR A 339 -14.68 10.60 -7.25
CA THR A 339 -14.85 9.69 -6.12
C THR A 339 -14.72 8.25 -6.58
N TRP A 340 -14.03 7.43 -5.80
CA TRP A 340 -14.06 5.99 -6.00
C TRP A 340 -14.15 5.26 -4.68
N TYR A 341 -14.61 4.01 -4.79
CA TYR A 341 -14.83 3.13 -3.67
C TYR A 341 -14.04 1.83 -3.83
N GLN A 342 -13.69 1.24 -2.69
CA GLN A 342 -13.09 -0.09 -2.64
C GLN A 342 -13.94 -0.98 -1.73
N CYS A 343 -14.31 -2.13 -2.28
CA CYS A 343 -15.04 -3.17 -1.56
C CYS A 343 -14.11 -4.27 -1.07
N GLY A 344 -14.55 -4.99 -0.06
CA GLY A 344 -13.89 -6.21 0.39
C GLY A 344 -14.89 -7.28 0.82
N THR A 345 -14.49 -8.54 0.65
CA THR A 345 -15.27 -9.70 1.09
C THR A 345 -14.87 -10.10 2.50
N VAL A 346 -15.83 -10.19 3.42
CA VAL A 346 -15.60 -10.69 4.79
C VAL A 346 -15.71 -12.20 4.81
N TYR A 347 -14.79 -12.89 5.48
CA TYR A 347 -14.81 -14.35 5.53
C TYR A 347 -14.04 -14.93 6.71
N GLN A 348 -14.41 -16.16 7.08
CA GLN A 348 -13.67 -16.95 8.06
C GLN A 348 -12.62 -17.80 7.36
N GLN A 349 -11.40 -17.78 7.89
CA GLN A 349 -10.36 -18.71 7.47
C GLN A 349 -10.69 -20.10 8.03
N SER A 350 -10.74 -21.14 7.18
CA SER A 350 -10.74 -22.52 7.70
C SER A 350 -9.48 -22.75 8.53
N PRO A 351 -9.54 -23.51 9.65
CA PRO A 351 -8.33 -23.95 10.34
C PRO A 351 -7.36 -24.64 9.35
N PRO A 352 -6.04 -24.48 9.53
CA PRO A 352 -5.04 -25.13 8.68
C PRO A 352 -5.15 -26.66 8.67
#